data_AF-S7U6G4-F1
#
_entry.id   AF-S7U6G4-F1
#
_cell.length_a   1.000
_cell.length_b   1.000
_cell.length_c   1.000
_cell.angle_alpha   90.00
_cell.angle_beta   90.00
_cell.angle_gamma   90.00
#
_symmetry.space_group_name_H-M   'P 1'
#
loop_
_entity.id
_entity.type
_entity.pdbx_description
1 polymer ?
#
loop_
_entity_poly.entity_id
_entity_poly.type
_entity_poly.pdbx_seq_one_letter_code
_entity_poly.pdbx_strand_id
1 'polypeptide(L)'
;MIATALVMLVGVYLNYVSEKVFQWVTSIATFGAIWTWAVILLSQLKFRKQLSAEQAQRLTFKLPLYPYSSYVSLAFLIGVAALMAYFPDTRIALIIGPAWLLLLTAVYFAKGMHRRQHGQAEEKQAG
;
A
#
# COMPACT_ATOMS: atom_id res chain seq x y z
N MET A 1 -1.14 -22.02 -10.61
CA MET A 1 -0.60 -23.32 -10.19
C MET A 1 0.82 -23.51 -10.73
N ILE A 2 1.05 -23.74 -12.04
CA ILE A 2 2.39 -24.00 -12.60
C ILE A 2 3.36 -22.81 -12.40
N ALA A 3 2.92 -21.59 -12.72
CA ALA A 3 3.76 -20.39 -12.52
C ALA A 3 4.18 -20.19 -11.05
N THR A 4 3.24 -20.39 -10.12
CA THR A 4 3.51 -20.29 -8.68
C THR A 4 4.48 -21.36 -8.20
N ALA A 5 4.37 -22.59 -8.71
CA ALA A 5 5.29 -23.68 -8.40
C ALA A 5 6.71 -23.42 -8.93
N LEU A 6 6.84 -22.91 -10.16
CA LEU A 6 8.14 -22.52 -10.74
C LEU A 6 8.83 -21.42 -9.93
N VAL A 7 8.08 -20.40 -9.51
CA VAL A 7 8.61 -19.32 -8.65
C VAL A 7 9.08 -19.87 -7.30
N MET A 8 8.34 -20.82 -6.69
CA MET A 8 8.80 -21.45 -5.45
C MET A 8 10.08 -22.26 -5.65
N LEU A 9 10.20 -23.03 -6.73
CA LEU A 9 11.43 -23.79 -7.04
C LEU A 9 12.64 -22.86 -7.23
N VAL A 10 12.45 -21.73 -7.93
CA VAL A 10 13.47 -20.69 -8.08
C VAL A 10 13.83 -20.09 -6.72
N GLY A 11 12.85 -19.80 -5.87
CA GLY A 11 13.07 -19.30 -4.50
C GLY A 11 13.87 -20.26 -3.63
N VAL A 12 13.59 -21.56 -3.70
CA VAL A 12 14.35 -22.61 -2.99
C VAL A 12 15.80 -22.70 -3.51
N TYR A 13 15.98 -22.64 -4.82
CA TYR A 13 17.32 -22.64 -5.41
C TYR A 13 18.14 -21.41 -5.00
N LEU A 14 17.55 -20.22 -5.05
CA LEU A 14 18.20 -18.98 -4.61
C LEU A 14 18.51 -18.98 -3.11
N ASN A 15 17.66 -19.58 -2.28
CA ASN A 15 17.91 -19.76 -0.85
C ASN A 15 19.19 -20.59 -0.63
N TYR A 16 19.39 -21.65 -1.41
CA TYR A 16 20.59 -22.48 -1.33
C TYR A 16 21.89 -21.72 -1.68
N VAL A 17 21.80 -20.73 -2.57
CA VAL A 17 22.94 -19.90 -2.99
C VAL A 17 23.26 -18.79 -1.99
N SER A 18 22.25 -18.18 -1.36
CA SER A 18 22.44 -17.21 -0.29
C SER A 18 21.16 -16.99 0.51
N GLU A 19 21.22 -17.21 1.82
CA GLU A 19 20.12 -16.93 2.76
C GLU A 19 19.62 -15.47 2.69
N LYS A 20 20.49 -14.53 2.32
CA LYS A 20 20.16 -13.10 2.23
C LYS A 20 19.12 -12.79 1.15
N VAL A 21 19.06 -13.57 0.07
CA VAL A 21 18.12 -13.33 -1.03
C VAL A 21 16.68 -13.55 -0.57
N PHE A 22 16.43 -14.64 0.16
CA PHE A 22 15.10 -14.93 0.69
C PHE A 22 14.66 -13.84 1.68
N GLN A 23 15.60 -13.35 2.50
CA GLN A 23 15.33 -12.26 3.43
C GLN A 23 14.96 -10.96 2.71
N TRP A 24 15.67 -10.59 1.63
CA TRP A 24 15.33 -9.40 0.83
C TRP A 24 13.98 -9.54 0.12
N VAL A 25 13.71 -10.67 -0.52
CA VAL A 25 12.44 -10.91 -1.23
C VAL A 25 11.26 -10.85 -0.26
N THR A 26 11.36 -11.55 0.87
CA THR A 26 10.34 -11.53 1.91
C THR A 26 10.15 -10.13 2.46
N SER A 27 11.23 -9.37 2.71
CA SER A 27 11.15 -8.01 3.22
C SER A 27 10.42 -7.07 2.25
N ILE A 28 10.72 -7.15 0.95
CA ILE A 28 10.03 -6.36 -0.07
C ILE A 28 8.54 -6.74 -0.13
N ALA A 29 8.21 -8.03 -0.07
CA ALA A 29 6.83 -8.49 -0.05
C ALA A 29 6.08 -8.00 1.21
N THR A 30 6.70 -8.08 2.38
CA THR A 30 6.16 -7.56 3.65
C THR A 30 5.91 -6.06 3.58
N PHE A 31 6.85 -5.28 3.03
CA PHE A 31 6.67 -3.84 2.82
C PHE A 31 5.46 -3.56 1.92
N GLY A 32 5.35 -4.25 0.78
CA GLY A 32 4.23 -4.09 -0.14
C GLY A 32 2.89 -4.45 0.50
N ALA A 33 2.86 -5.48 1.34
CA ALA A 33 1.68 -5.85 2.11
C ALA A 33 1.30 -4.74 3.10
N ILE A 34 2.23 -4.26 3.93
CA ILE A 34 2.00 -3.18 4.89
C ILE A 34 1.46 -1.93 4.19
N TRP A 35 2.07 -1.56 3.06
CA TRP A 35 1.62 -0.43 2.24
C TRP A 35 0.18 -0.63 1.74
N THR A 36 -0.13 -1.80 1.19
CA THR A 36 -1.47 -2.13 0.69
C THR A 36 -2.52 -2.03 1.80
N TRP A 37 -2.25 -2.62 2.96
CA TRP A 37 -3.14 -2.54 4.12
C TRP A 37 -3.29 -1.12 4.65
N ALA A 38 -2.19 -0.36 4.71
CA ALA A 38 -2.24 1.05 5.12
C ALA A 38 -3.13 1.87 4.18
N VAL A 39 -2.98 1.72 2.86
CA VAL A 39 -3.81 2.40 1.85
C VAL A 39 -5.29 1.98 1.98
N ILE A 40 -5.57 0.69 2.18
CA ILE A 40 -6.93 0.19 2.41
C ILE A 40 -7.55 0.86 3.65
N LEU A 41 -6.83 0.87 4.78
CA LEU A 41 -7.32 1.47 6.02
C LEU A 41 -7.51 2.99 5.88
N LEU A 42 -6.57 3.69 5.24
CA LEU A 42 -6.68 5.12 4.96
C LEU A 42 -7.86 5.43 4.03
N SER A 43 -8.09 4.60 3.01
CA SER A 43 -9.24 4.72 2.11
C SER A 43 -10.56 4.53 2.87
N GLN A 44 -10.64 3.51 3.73
CA GLN A 44 -11.80 3.28 4.59
C GLN A 44 -12.07 4.47 5.54
N LEU A 45 -11.01 5.05 6.13
CA LEU A 45 -11.12 6.20 7.03
C LEU A 45 -11.51 7.47 6.28
N LYS A 46 -10.94 7.72 5.10
CA LYS A 46 -11.22 8.89 4.25
C LYS A 46 -12.61 8.81 3.64
N PHE A 47 -13.03 7.65 3.14
CA PHE A 47 -14.38 7.42 2.62
C PHE A 47 -15.43 7.79 3.67
N ARG A 48 -15.26 7.32 4.92
CA ARG A 48 -16.17 7.69 6.01
C ARG A 48 -16.09 9.16 6.43
N LYS A 49 -14.92 9.80 6.37
CA LYS A 49 -14.78 11.25 6.61
C LYS A 49 -15.44 12.11 5.52
N GLN A 50 -15.54 11.59 4.30
CA GLN A 50 -16.20 12.27 3.18
C GLN A 50 -17.71 12.04 3.13
N LEU A 51 -18.24 11.09 3.91
CA LEU A 51 -19.68 10.90 4.05
C LEU A 51 -20.28 11.96 4.98
N SER A 52 -21.32 12.65 4.51
CA SER A 52 -22.15 13.51 5.36
C SER A 52 -22.88 12.70 6.43
N ALA A 53 -23.23 13.32 7.56
CA ALA A 53 -23.83 12.66 8.73
C ALA A 53 -25.09 11.84 8.38
N GLU A 54 -25.87 12.28 7.39
CA GLU A 54 -27.04 11.54 6.88
C GLU A 54 -26.68 10.30 6.06
N GLN A 55 -25.62 10.35 5.25
CA GLN A 55 -25.18 9.21 4.44
C GLN A 55 -24.45 8.16 5.29
N ALA A 56 -23.74 8.59 6.33
CA ALA A 56 -23.14 7.70 7.32
C ALA A 56 -24.19 6.89 8.10
N GLN A 57 -25.38 7.46 8.34
CA GLN A 57 -26.50 6.78 9.00
C GLN A 57 -27.21 5.75 8.10
N ARG A 58 -27.20 5.94 6.77
CA ARG A 58 -27.76 4.99 5.78
C ARG A 58 -26.86 3.81 5.45
N LEU A 59 -25.64 3.75 6.00
CA LEU A 59 -24.72 2.63 5.75
C LEU A 59 -25.21 1.36 6.45
N THR A 60 -25.71 0.40 5.68
CA THR A 60 -26.15 -0.93 6.13
C THR A 60 -25.04 -1.70 6.87
N PHE A 61 -23.77 -1.42 6.57
CA PHE A 61 -22.61 -2.04 7.22
C PHE A 61 -22.09 -1.17 8.38
N LYS A 62 -22.75 -1.29 9.53
CA LYS A 62 -22.25 -0.77 10.81
C LYS A 62 -21.21 -1.76 11.34
N LEU A 63 -19.93 -1.40 11.28
CA LEU A 63 -18.89 -2.21 11.94
C LEU A 63 -19.09 -2.08 13.47
N PRO A 64 -19.23 -3.20 14.21
CA PRO A 64 -19.55 -3.17 15.64
C PRO A 64 -18.45 -2.59 16.54
N LEU A 65 -17.26 -2.28 16.01
CA LEU A 65 -16.13 -1.66 16.73
C LEU A 65 -15.51 -0.45 16.01
N TYR A 66 -16.30 0.22 15.18
CA TYR A 66 -15.85 1.44 14.51
C TYR A 66 -15.76 2.61 15.50
N PRO A 67 -14.71 3.46 15.49
CA PRO A 67 -13.54 3.52 14.61
C PRO A 67 -12.26 2.87 15.19
N TYR A 68 -12.32 2.26 16.37
CA TYR A 68 -11.14 1.77 17.10
C TYR A 68 -10.37 0.70 16.32
N SER A 69 -11.06 -0.22 15.63
CA SER A 69 -10.38 -1.31 14.91
C SER A 69 -9.44 -0.81 13.79
N SER A 70 -9.85 0.21 13.03
CA SER A 70 -9.01 0.77 11.97
C SER A 70 -7.79 1.51 12.53
N TYR A 71 -7.95 2.24 13.65
CA TYR A 71 -6.82 2.92 14.31
C TYR A 71 -5.85 1.93 14.97
N VAL A 72 -6.34 0.87 15.62
CA VAL A 72 -5.50 -0.17 16.20
C VAL A 72 -4.71 -0.90 15.12
N SER A 73 -5.35 -1.28 14.01
CA SER A 73 -4.65 -1.92 12.88
C SER A 73 -3.60 -0.98 12.27
N LEU A 74 -3.90 0.31 12.13
CA LEU A 74 -2.93 1.28 11.63
C LEU A 74 -1.74 1.45 12.58
N ALA A 75 -1.99 1.53 13.90
CA ALA A 75 -0.94 1.59 14.91
C ALA A 75 -0.06 0.32 14.89
N PHE A 76 -0.67 -0.86 14.73
CA PHE A 76 0.05 -2.12 14.56
C PHE A 76 0.94 -2.11 13.31
N LEU A 77 0.41 -1.66 12.16
CA LEU A 77 1.20 -1.54 10.93
C LEU A 77 2.38 -0.58 11.07
N ILE A 78 2.20 0.54 11.79
CA ILE A 78 3.30 1.47 12.11
C ILE A 78 4.36 0.77 12.98
N GLY A 79 3.94 -0.03 13.96
CA GLY A 79 4.85 -0.83 14.78
C GLY A 79 5.67 -1.82 13.96
N VAL A 80 5.04 -2.54 13.03
CA VAL A 80 5.74 -3.46 12.12
C VAL A 80 6.71 -2.70 11.21
N ALA A 81 6.31 -1.54 10.67
CA ALA A 81 7.18 -0.70 9.85
C ALA A 81 8.39 -0.18 10.65
N ALA A 82 8.20 0.19 11.92
CA ALA A 82 9.30 0.60 12.80
C ALA A 82 10.27 -0.56 13.07
N LEU A 83 9.75 -1.78 13.26
CA LEU A 83 10.59 -2.98 13.41
C LEU A 83 11.39 -3.25 12.14
N MET A 84 10.78 -3.11 10.96
CA MET A 84 11.49 -3.18 9.68
C MET A 84 12.54 -2.08 9.53
N ALA A 85 12.30 -0.88 10.06
CA ALA A 85 13.28 0.20 10.04
C ALA A 85 14.51 -0.09 10.95
N TYR A 86 14.31 -0.87 12.01
CA TYR A 86 15.37 -1.25 12.96
C TYR A 86 16.32 -2.31 12.39
N PHE A 87 15.81 -3.28 11.62
CA PHE A 87 16.65 -4.32 11.02
C PHE A 87 17.31 -3.83 9.71
N PRO A 88 18.66 -3.87 9.59
CA PRO A 88 19.37 -3.29 8.44
C PRO A 88 18.99 -3.92 7.10
N ASP A 89 18.75 -5.23 7.07
CA ASP A 89 18.39 -5.96 5.86
C ASP A 89 16.96 -5.64 5.36
N THR A 90 16.05 -5.30 6.26
CA THR A 90 14.65 -5.01 5.92
C THR A 90 14.40 -3.51 5.76
N ARG A 91 15.26 -2.67 6.35
CA ARG A 91 15.29 -1.21 6.17
C ARG A 91 15.49 -0.80 4.72
N ILE A 92 16.30 -1.56 3.97
CA ILE A 92 16.52 -1.32 2.53
C ILE A 92 15.20 -1.36 1.76
N ALA A 93 14.34 -2.35 2.06
CA ALA A 93 13.02 -2.45 1.45
C ALA A 93 12.11 -1.27 1.82
N LEU A 94 12.21 -0.77 3.06
CA LEU A 94 11.46 0.39 3.55
C LEU A 94 11.87 1.70 2.85
N ILE A 95 13.09 1.81 2.32
CA ILE A 95 13.58 2.99 1.59
C ILE A 95 13.28 2.86 0.10
N ILE A 96 13.56 1.70 -0.49
CA ILE A 96 13.38 1.46 -1.93
C ILE A 96 11.90 1.56 -2.32
N GLY A 97 11.00 1.02 -1.50
CA GLY A 97 9.56 1.03 -1.79
C GLY A 97 8.99 2.45 -1.98
N PRO A 98 9.11 3.35 -1.00
CA PRO A 98 8.67 4.74 -1.13
C PRO A 98 9.45 5.50 -2.21
N ALA A 99 10.76 5.26 -2.36
CA ALA A 99 11.55 5.89 -3.42
C ALA A 99 11.02 5.52 -4.81
N TRP A 100 10.63 4.26 -5.03
CA TRP A 100 10.02 3.81 -6.28
C TRP A 100 8.64 4.43 -6.51
N LEU A 101 7.80 4.50 -5.47
CA LEU A 101 6.50 5.18 -5.55
C LEU A 101 6.66 6.67 -5.86
N LEU A 102 7.63 7.35 -5.24
CA LEU A 102 7.96 8.74 -5.53
C LEU A 102 8.47 8.91 -6.95
N LEU A 103 9.30 8.00 -7.44
CA LEU A 103 9.77 7.99 -8.82
C LEU A 103 8.61 7.82 -9.80
N LEU A 104 7.69 6.87 -9.57
CA LEU A 104 6.50 6.71 -10.39
C LEU A 104 5.59 7.94 -10.35
N THR A 105 5.46 8.56 -9.19
CA THR A 105 4.67 9.79 -9.02
C THR A 105 5.33 10.95 -9.77
N ALA A 106 6.65 11.10 -9.68
CA ALA A 106 7.42 12.10 -10.40
C ALA A 106 7.36 11.87 -11.92
N VAL A 107 7.46 10.63 -12.40
CA VAL A 107 7.27 10.28 -13.81
C VAL A 107 5.84 10.58 -14.25
N TYR A 108 4.81 10.29 -13.44
CA TYR A 108 3.42 10.62 -13.75
C TYR A 108 3.20 12.13 -13.94
N PHE A 109 3.78 12.95 -13.04
CA PHE A 109 3.76 14.40 -13.13
C PHE A 109 4.59 14.92 -14.32
N ALA A 110 5.79 14.39 -14.53
CA ALA A 110 6.67 14.78 -15.64
C ALA A 110 6.08 14.40 -17.00
N LYS A 111 5.37 13.28 -17.10
CA LYS A 111 4.63 12.86 -18.29
C LYS A 111 3.32 13.64 -18.48
N GLY A 112 3.05 14.65 -17.65
CA GLY A 112 1.96 15.60 -17.82
C GLY A 112 0.56 15.02 -17.68
N MET A 113 0.40 13.80 -17.14
CA MET A 113 -0.92 13.18 -16.97
C MET A 113 -1.81 13.91 -15.95
N HIS A 114 -1.23 14.79 -15.13
CA HIS A 114 -1.97 15.71 -14.28
C HIS A 114 -2.86 16.69 -15.08
N ARG A 115 -2.47 17.02 -16.32
CA ARG A 115 -3.21 17.97 -17.17
C ARG A 115 -4.47 17.38 -17.80
N ARG A 116 -4.64 16.06 -17.79
CA ARG A 116 -5.84 15.40 -18.33
C ARG A 116 -7.01 15.38 -17.35
N GLN A 117 -6.76 15.42 -16.03
CA GLN A 117 -7.84 15.38 -15.04
C GLN A 117 -8.53 16.73 -14.83
N HIS A 118 -7.81 17.85 -14.92
CA HIS A 118 -8.45 19.17 -14.88
C HIS A 118 -9.25 19.49 -16.16
N GLY A 119 -8.74 19.12 -17.35
CA GLY A 119 -9.45 19.37 -18.62
C GLY A 119 -10.76 18.59 -18.75
N GLN A 120 -10.82 17.35 -18.27
CA GLN A 120 -12.06 16.54 -18.32
C GLN A 120 -13.16 16.99 -17.34
N ALA A 121 -12.80 17.71 -16.27
CA ALA A 121 -13.77 18.27 -15.34
C ALA A 121 -14.43 19.54 -15.92
N GLU A 122 -13.67 20.35 -16.66
CA GLU A 122 -14.18 21.54 -17.35
C GLU A 122 -15.00 21.17 -18.62
N GLU A 123 -14.55 20.18 -19.39
CA GLU A 123 -15.25 19.72 -20.61
C GLU A 123 -16.60 19.04 -20.30
N LYS A 124 -16.74 18.37 -19.15
CA LYS A 124 -18.03 17.82 -18.66
C LYS A 124 -18.97 18.88 -18.06
N GLN A 125 -18.50 20.08 -17.77
CA GLN A 125 -19.34 21.19 -17.31
C GLN A 125 -19.77 22.12 -18.45
N ALA A 126 -19.12 22.01 -19.62
CA ALA A 126 -19.38 22.84 -20.80
C ALA A 126 -20.14 22.12 -21.93
N GLY A 127 -20.53 20.85 -21.74
CA GLY A 127 -21.39 20.08 -22.66
C GLY A 127 -22.67 19.65 -21.99
#